data_AF-A0A4U7JAJ2-F1
#
_entry.id   AF-A0A4U7JAJ2-F1
#
_cell.length_a   1.000
_cell.length_b   1.000
_cell.length_c   1.000
_cell.angle_alpha   90.00
_cell.angle_beta   90.00
_cell.angle_gamma   90.00
#
_symmetry.space_group_name_H-M   'P 1'
#
loop_
_entity.id
_entity.type
_entity.pdbx_description
1 polymer ?
#
loop_
_entity_poly.entity_id
_entity_poly.type
_entity_poly.pdbx_seq_one_letter_code
_entity_poly.pdbx_strand_id
1 'polypeptide(L)'
;MESKNNYFKIILIGITILLLIAIVLLILSQVIANGDSFISNNKKVEIIKSKIGIDIPNASNIVNFTYDEESGSFEAKIYIEEKDINLIKNELNKYFKYEITEPYDMWHFENTCSWWDLKKNDVKMTYRTYVIESEDTIENLTYSHDVWAFIASDEQGKYYLYIAY
;
A
#
# COMPACT_ATOMS: atom_id res chain seq x y z
N MET A 1 37.58 -50.74 1.94
CA MET A 1 36.97 -49.90 0.89
C MET A 1 35.58 -49.41 1.27
N GLU A 2 34.76 -50.20 1.98
CA GLU A 2 33.39 -49.84 2.36
C GLU A 2 33.25 -48.60 3.27
N SER A 3 34.18 -48.39 4.21
CA SER A 3 34.15 -47.24 5.13
C SER A 3 34.18 -45.87 4.40
N LYS A 4 34.92 -45.76 3.29
CA LYS A 4 34.99 -44.52 2.50
C LYS A 4 33.68 -44.20 1.77
N ASN A 5 32.94 -45.24 1.33
CA ASN A 5 31.66 -45.06 0.66
C ASN A 5 30.57 -44.59 1.62
N ASN A 6 30.60 -45.02 2.88
CA ASN A 6 29.64 -44.56 3.89
C ASN A 6 29.86 -43.10 4.27
N TYR A 7 31.12 -42.67 4.40
CA TYR A 7 31.45 -41.27 4.67
C TYR A 7 30.99 -40.33 3.55
N PHE A 8 31.21 -40.72 2.29
CA PHE A 8 30.75 -39.94 1.13
C PHE A 8 29.21 -39.82 1.08
N LYS A 9 28.48 -40.89 1.40
CA LYS A 9 27.01 -40.87 1.48
C LYS A 9 26.50 -39.90 2.55
N ILE A 10 27.13 -39.89 3.74
CA ILE A 10 26.74 -38.98 4.83
C ILE A 10 26.96 -37.52 4.42
N ILE A 11 28.10 -37.21 3.80
CA ILE A 11 28.38 -35.86 3.29
C ILE A 11 27.35 -35.45 2.24
N LEU A 12 27.06 -36.34 1.28
CA LEU A 12 26.09 -36.05 0.21
C LEU A 12 24.70 -35.76 0.79
N ILE A 13 24.23 -36.59 1.74
CA ILE A 13 22.96 -36.37 2.44
C ILE A 13 22.97 -35.03 3.18
N GLY A 14 24.05 -34.71 3.89
CA GLY A 14 24.21 -33.44 4.60
C GLY A 14 24.10 -32.23 3.67
N ILE A 15 24.77 -32.28 2.51
CA ILE A 15 24.69 -31.24 1.48
C ILE A 15 23.27 -31.12 0.94
N THR A 16 22.59 -32.24 0.64
CA THR A 16 21.21 -32.22 0.13
C THR A 16 20.25 -31.57 1.12
N ILE A 17 20.38 -31.89 2.42
CA ILE A 17 19.55 -31.28 3.48
C ILE A 17 19.80 -29.78 3.57
N LEU A 18 21.07 -29.34 3.54
CA LEU A 18 21.44 -27.93 3.58
C LEU A 18 20.85 -27.14 2.41
N LEU A 19 20.89 -27.74 1.21
CA LEU A 19 20.34 -27.15 -0.02
C LEU A 19 18.81 -27.04 0.06
N LEU A 20 18.13 -28.06 0.59
CA LEU A 20 16.68 -28.03 0.84
C LEU A 20 16.30 -26.91 1.82
N ILE A 21 17.04 -26.77 2.93
CA ILE A 21 16.79 -25.70 3.91
C ILE A 21 16.96 -24.33 3.25
N ALA A 22 18.02 -24.12 2.46
CA ALA A 22 18.24 -22.86 1.76
C ALA A 22 17.11 -22.53 0.77
N ILE A 23 16.60 -23.52 0.03
CA ILE A 23 15.45 -23.33 -0.88
C ILE A 23 14.19 -22.95 -0.11
N VAL A 24 13.90 -23.63 1.01
CA VAL A 24 12.72 -23.32 1.84
C VAL A 24 12.81 -21.90 2.41
N LEU A 25 13.98 -21.48 2.88
CA LEU A 25 14.20 -20.11 3.37
C LEU A 25 14.00 -19.06 2.27
N LEU A 26 14.47 -19.34 1.04
CA LEU A 26 14.24 -18.45 -0.10
C LEU A 26 12.75 -18.31 -0.43
N ILE A 27 12.00 -19.42 -0.46
CA ILE A 27 10.55 -19.40 -0.70
C ILE A 27 9.83 -18.62 0.41
N LEU A 28 10.17 -18.87 1.68
CA LEU A 28 9.56 -18.15 2.81
C LEU A 28 9.85 -16.65 2.74
N SER A 29 11.08 -16.26 2.37
CA SER A 29 11.43 -14.84 2.20
C SER A 29 10.60 -14.15 1.11
N GLN A 30 10.31 -14.85 0.01
CA GLN A 30 9.42 -14.34 -1.04
C GLN A 30 7.97 -14.25 -0.58
N VAL A 31 7.48 -15.22 0.18
CA VAL A 31 6.10 -15.18 0.72
C VAL A 31 5.94 -14.03 1.70
N ILE A 32 6.92 -13.80 2.58
CA ILE A 32 6.90 -12.68 3.53
C ILE A 32 7.00 -11.34 2.79
N ALA A 33 7.89 -11.22 1.80
CA ALA A 33 8.01 -10.01 0.98
C ALA A 33 6.73 -9.72 0.16
N ASN A 34 5.95 -10.75 -0.16
CA ASN A 34 4.66 -10.61 -0.84
C ASN A 34 3.47 -10.62 0.15
N GLY A 35 3.71 -10.65 1.46
CA GLY A 35 2.68 -10.83 2.51
C GLY A 35 1.64 -9.71 2.53
N ASP A 36 2.02 -8.49 2.11
CA ASP A 36 1.11 -7.34 1.94
C ASP A 36 0.01 -7.59 0.87
N SER A 37 0.13 -8.65 0.06
CA SER A 37 -0.84 -8.96 -1.01
C SER A 37 -2.05 -9.82 -0.59
N PHE A 38 -2.16 -10.28 0.66
CA PHE A 38 -3.23 -11.23 1.04
C PHE A 38 -4.59 -10.60 1.34
N ILE A 39 -4.70 -9.28 1.43
CA ILE A 39 -5.98 -8.60 1.58
C ILE A 39 -6.71 -8.67 0.23
N SER A 40 -7.89 -9.30 0.20
CA SER A 40 -8.71 -9.31 -1.02
C SER A 40 -9.08 -7.89 -1.44
N ASN A 41 -9.20 -7.62 -2.75
CA ASN A 41 -9.57 -6.28 -3.23
C ASN A 41 -10.87 -5.75 -2.60
N ASN A 42 -11.84 -6.64 -2.32
CA ASN A 42 -13.08 -6.25 -1.63
C ASN A 42 -12.79 -5.71 -0.22
N LYS A 43 -11.94 -6.39 0.57
CA LYS A 43 -11.55 -5.93 1.90
C LYS A 43 -10.76 -4.63 1.84
N LYS A 44 -9.89 -4.44 0.84
CA LYS A 44 -9.17 -3.17 0.62
C LYS A 44 -10.14 -2.01 0.35
N VAL A 45 -11.11 -2.20 -0.54
CA VAL A 45 -12.15 -1.19 -0.83
C VAL A 45 -12.97 -0.88 0.43
N GLU A 46 -13.32 -1.92 1.21
CA GLU A 46 -14.05 -1.74 2.47
C GLU A 46 -13.27 -0.91 3.49
N ILE A 47 -11.96 -1.15 3.64
CA ILE A 47 -11.07 -0.35 4.51
C ILE A 47 -11.02 1.11 4.05
N ILE A 48 -10.80 1.35 2.75
CA ILE A 48 -10.76 2.72 2.22
C ILE A 48 -12.10 3.41 2.47
N LYS A 49 -13.20 2.75 2.16
CA LYS A 49 -14.54 3.29 2.38
C LYS A 49 -14.84 3.55 3.86
N SER A 50 -14.41 2.68 4.77
CA SER A 50 -14.67 2.87 6.21
C SER A 50 -13.86 4.02 6.80
N LYS A 51 -12.63 4.25 6.32
CA LYS A 51 -11.73 5.30 6.83
C LYS A 51 -11.99 6.67 6.24
N ILE A 52 -12.15 6.77 4.91
CA ILE A 52 -12.30 8.06 4.22
C ILE A 52 -13.67 8.27 3.55
N GLY A 53 -14.59 7.32 3.67
CA GLY A 53 -15.97 7.48 3.19
C GLY A 53 -16.12 7.62 1.67
N ILE A 54 -15.09 7.26 0.90
CA ILE A 54 -15.06 7.43 -0.56
C ILE A 54 -15.46 6.13 -1.24
N ASP A 55 -16.40 6.23 -2.18
CA ASP A 55 -16.80 5.13 -3.06
C ASP A 55 -15.84 5.03 -4.24
N ILE A 56 -15.04 3.95 -4.26
CA ILE A 56 -14.16 3.62 -5.39
C ILE A 56 -14.99 2.88 -6.46
N PRO A 57 -14.94 3.29 -7.75
CA PRO A 57 -15.60 2.58 -8.83
C PRO A 57 -15.18 1.11 -8.88
N ASN A 58 -16.14 0.19 -9.08
CA ASN A 58 -15.89 -1.26 -9.13
C ASN A 58 -14.90 -1.69 -10.23
N ALA A 59 -14.74 -0.87 -11.28
CA ALA A 59 -13.77 -1.11 -12.35
C ALA A 59 -12.32 -0.76 -11.94
N SER A 60 -12.14 -0.07 -10.82
CA SER A 60 -10.83 0.34 -10.33
C SER A 60 -10.04 -0.87 -9.82
N ASN A 61 -8.76 -0.90 -10.13
CA ASN A 61 -7.86 -1.95 -9.64
C ASN A 61 -6.90 -1.37 -8.60
N ILE A 62 -6.87 -1.96 -7.41
CA ILE A 62 -5.94 -1.56 -6.36
C ILE A 62 -4.59 -2.22 -6.63
N VAL A 63 -3.65 -1.42 -7.11
CA VAL A 63 -2.32 -1.85 -7.58
C VAL A 63 -1.39 -2.11 -6.40
N ASN A 64 -1.37 -1.18 -5.44
CA ASN A 64 -0.61 -1.28 -4.20
C ASN A 64 -1.52 -0.96 -3.03
N PHE A 65 -1.35 -1.68 -1.93
CA PHE A 65 -2.08 -1.44 -0.71
C PHE A 65 -1.28 -1.93 0.49
N THR A 66 -1.08 -1.05 1.46
CA THR A 66 -0.45 -1.37 2.75
C THR A 66 -1.44 -0.97 3.83
N TYR A 67 -1.63 -1.80 4.84
CA TYR A 67 -2.53 -1.52 5.95
C TYR A 67 -1.91 -2.01 7.25
N ASP A 68 -1.82 -1.11 8.22
CA ASP A 68 -1.43 -1.43 9.58
C ASP A 68 -2.68 -1.54 10.45
N GLU A 69 -2.98 -2.75 10.91
CA GLU A 69 -4.14 -3.02 11.77
C GLU A 69 -4.03 -2.38 13.16
N GLU A 70 -2.81 -2.12 13.65
CA GLU A 70 -2.60 -1.53 14.98
C GLU A 70 -2.90 -0.04 14.98
N SER A 71 -2.32 0.71 14.03
CA SER A 71 -2.55 2.15 13.90
C SER A 71 -3.81 2.49 13.10
N GLY A 72 -4.34 1.52 12.34
CA GLY A 72 -5.40 1.76 11.38
C GLY A 72 -4.98 2.61 10.18
N SER A 73 -3.68 2.84 9.98
CA SER A 73 -3.13 3.60 8.85
C SER A 73 -3.12 2.76 7.58
N PHE A 74 -3.27 3.41 6.42
CA PHE A 74 -3.14 2.72 5.14
C PHE A 74 -2.56 3.58 4.03
N GLU A 75 -1.93 2.92 3.07
CA GLU A 75 -1.47 3.50 1.80
C GLU A 75 -2.15 2.75 0.65
N ALA A 76 -2.65 3.47 -0.35
CA ALA A 76 -3.31 2.85 -1.51
C ALA A 76 -2.92 3.51 -2.84
N LYS A 77 -2.57 2.68 -3.83
CA LYS A 77 -2.47 3.05 -5.27
C LYS A 77 -3.60 2.39 -6.02
N ILE A 78 -4.47 3.20 -6.62
CA ILE A 78 -5.68 2.71 -7.27
C ILE A 78 -5.66 3.19 -8.71
N TYR A 79 -5.65 2.27 -9.66
CA TYR A 79 -5.90 2.62 -11.06
C TYR A 79 -7.35 3.09 -11.22
N ILE A 80 -7.53 4.25 -11.83
CA ILE A 80 -8.85 4.82 -12.14
C ILE A 80 -8.95 5.08 -13.64
N GLU A 81 -10.12 4.82 -14.21
CA GLU A 81 -10.38 5.17 -15.60
C GLU A 81 -10.57 6.68 -15.75
N GLU A 82 -10.15 7.24 -16.89
CA GLU A 82 -10.28 8.67 -17.16
C GLU A 82 -11.73 9.17 -17.01
N LYS A 83 -12.70 8.36 -17.45
CA LYS A 83 -14.13 8.67 -17.35
C LYS A 83 -14.62 8.84 -15.90
N ASP A 84 -13.92 8.22 -14.94
CA ASP A 84 -14.31 8.20 -13.52
C ASP A 84 -13.61 9.30 -12.71
N ILE A 85 -12.67 10.06 -13.30
CA ILE A 85 -11.92 11.11 -12.59
C ILE A 85 -12.85 12.13 -11.92
N ASN A 86 -13.88 12.59 -12.63
CA ASN A 86 -14.81 13.59 -12.07
C ASN A 86 -15.64 13.02 -10.92
N LEU A 87 -15.98 11.73 -10.97
CA LEU A 87 -16.66 11.05 -9.88
C LEU A 87 -15.75 10.96 -8.66
N ILE A 88 -14.51 10.49 -8.85
CA ILE A 88 -13.50 10.41 -7.78
C ILE A 88 -13.25 11.79 -7.17
N LYS A 89 -13.09 12.83 -7.99
CA LYS A 89 -12.95 14.21 -7.54
C LYS A 89 -14.10 14.64 -6.64
N ASN A 90 -15.34 14.31 -7.00
CA ASN A 90 -16.51 14.65 -6.20
C ASN A 90 -16.52 13.88 -4.86
N GLU A 91 -16.15 12.61 -4.85
CA GLU A 91 -16.03 11.84 -3.60
C GLU A 91 -14.91 12.40 -2.70
N LEU A 92 -13.74 12.71 -3.27
CA LEU A 92 -12.65 13.35 -2.55
C LEU A 92 -13.07 14.70 -1.96
N ASN A 93 -13.80 15.52 -2.71
CA ASN A 93 -14.31 16.80 -2.21
C ASN A 93 -15.30 16.65 -1.05
N LYS A 94 -16.03 15.53 -0.91
CA LYS A 94 -16.89 15.30 0.25
C LYS A 94 -16.07 15.11 1.53
N TYR A 95 -14.98 14.37 1.45
CA TYR A 95 -14.11 14.07 2.59
C TYR A 95 -13.13 15.21 2.89
N PHE A 96 -12.38 15.65 1.89
CA PHE A 96 -11.32 16.66 1.99
C PHE A 96 -11.82 18.11 1.93
N LYS A 97 -13.11 18.31 1.58
CA LYS A 97 -13.78 19.61 1.38
C LYS A 97 -13.33 20.38 0.13
N TYR A 98 -12.03 20.44 -0.15
CA TYR A 98 -11.50 21.15 -1.31
C TYR A 98 -10.16 20.59 -1.80
N GLU A 99 -9.87 20.85 -3.08
CA GLU A 99 -8.59 20.61 -3.72
C GLU A 99 -7.58 21.70 -3.34
N ILE A 100 -6.32 21.32 -3.13
CA ILE A 100 -5.22 22.23 -2.84
C ILE A 100 -4.49 22.57 -4.15
N THR A 101 -4.44 23.85 -4.49
CA THR A 101 -3.85 24.33 -5.76
C THR A 101 -2.34 24.49 -5.71
N GLU A 102 -1.75 24.70 -4.53
CA GLU A 102 -0.31 24.86 -4.33
C GLU A 102 0.14 24.12 -3.06
N PRO A 103 0.35 22.79 -3.12
CA PRO A 103 0.90 22.08 -1.98
C PRO A 103 2.38 22.45 -1.84
N TYR A 104 2.67 23.46 -1.00
CA TYR A 104 4.03 23.86 -0.62
C TYR A 104 4.84 22.67 -0.06
N ASP A 105 4.17 21.69 0.55
CA ASP A 105 4.77 20.54 1.23
C ASP A 105 4.66 19.21 0.46
N MET A 106 4.43 19.22 -0.87
CA MET A 106 4.33 17.96 -1.65
C MET A 106 5.58 17.07 -1.50
N TRP A 107 6.73 17.66 -1.13
CA TRP A 107 8.02 17.00 -0.97
C TRP A 107 8.07 15.97 0.17
N HIS A 108 7.11 15.96 1.08
CA HIS A 108 7.09 14.95 2.13
C HIS A 108 6.28 13.71 1.76
N PHE A 109 5.44 13.77 0.71
CA PHE A 109 4.60 12.62 0.36
C PHE A 109 5.39 11.41 -0.14
N GLU A 110 6.56 11.62 -0.75
CA GLU A 110 7.50 10.54 -1.08
C GLU A 110 7.96 9.75 0.14
N ASN A 111 7.89 10.35 1.34
CA ASN A 111 8.18 9.68 2.61
C ASN A 111 6.92 9.05 3.24
N THR A 112 5.73 9.32 2.69
CA THR A 112 4.44 8.80 3.18
C THR A 112 3.99 7.56 2.43
N CYS A 113 4.44 7.33 1.19
CA CYS A 113 4.16 6.08 0.48
C CYS A 113 5.47 5.40 0.07
N SER A 114 5.71 4.21 0.62
CA SER A 114 6.95 3.44 0.42
C SER A 114 7.25 3.09 -1.06
N TRP A 115 6.21 3.07 -1.89
CA TRP A 115 6.27 2.76 -3.32
C TRP A 115 5.98 3.97 -4.22
N TRP A 116 6.14 5.20 -3.71
CA TRP A 116 5.96 6.43 -4.48
C TRP A 116 6.90 6.48 -5.70
N ASP A 117 6.30 6.59 -6.89
CA ASP A 117 7.00 6.54 -8.18
C ASP A 117 6.73 7.77 -9.08
N LEU A 118 6.07 8.80 -8.55
CA LEU A 118 5.63 9.96 -9.33
C LEU A 118 6.59 11.15 -9.25
N LYS A 119 6.69 11.88 -10.36
CA LYS A 119 7.29 13.21 -10.41
C LYS A 119 6.21 14.26 -10.10
N LYS A 120 6.64 15.43 -9.59
CA LYS A 120 5.72 16.56 -9.28
C LYS A 120 4.79 16.94 -10.44
N ASN A 121 5.26 16.86 -11.69
CA ASN A 121 4.48 17.23 -12.88
C ASN A 121 3.40 16.20 -13.27
N ASP A 122 3.47 15.00 -12.70
CA ASP A 122 2.54 13.91 -12.96
C ASP A 122 1.25 14.11 -12.15
N VAL A 123 1.36 14.78 -11.00
CA VAL A 123 0.24 15.12 -10.11
C VAL A 123 -0.68 16.14 -10.77
N LYS A 124 -1.96 15.81 -10.87
CA LYS A 124 -3.01 16.64 -11.46
C LYS A 124 -3.88 17.31 -10.42
N MET A 125 -4.12 16.63 -9.30
CA MET A 125 -4.96 17.12 -8.20
C MET A 125 -4.35 16.68 -6.88
N THR A 126 -4.45 17.53 -5.86
CA THR A 126 -3.93 17.28 -4.52
C THR A 126 -4.99 17.60 -3.47
N TYR A 127 -5.07 16.75 -2.45
CA TYR A 127 -5.97 16.89 -1.32
C TYR A 127 -5.21 16.60 -0.03
N ARG A 128 -5.54 17.35 1.02
CA ARG A 128 -5.05 17.11 2.38
C ARG A 128 -6.14 17.47 3.37
N THR A 129 -6.27 16.66 4.41
CA THR A 129 -7.04 17.03 5.60
C THR A 129 -6.30 16.56 6.84
N TYR A 130 -6.67 17.10 7.99
CA TYR A 130 -6.16 16.68 9.27
C TYR A 130 -7.26 15.92 10.01
N VAL A 131 -6.94 14.74 10.51
CA VAL A 131 -7.87 13.89 11.26
C VAL A 131 -7.40 13.79 12.70
N ILE A 132 -8.36 13.81 13.62
CA ILE A 132 -8.15 13.53 15.04
C ILE A 132 -8.98 12.29 15.34
N GLU A 133 -8.31 11.20 15.70
CA GLU A 133 -8.94 9.94 16.08
C GLU A 133 -8.71 9.71 17.58
N SER A 134 -9.75 9.24 18.26
CA SER A 134 -9.65 8.76 19.64
C SER A 134 -9.85 7.26 19.64
N GLU A 135 -8.91 6.55 20.21
CA GLU A 135 -9.11 5.13 20.50
C GLU A 135 -9.97 4.97 21.74
N ASP A 136 -11.02 4.14 21.65
CA ASP A 136 -11.79 3.67 22.80
C ASP A 136 -11.00 2.62 23.62
N THR A 137 -9.75 2.94 23.95
CA THR A 137 -8.90 2.15 24.85
C THR A 137 -9.00 2.69 26.27
N ILE A 138 -8.55 1.91 27.26
CA ILE A 138 -8.58 2.28 28.69
C ILE A 138 -7.84 3.61 28.96
N GLU A 139 -6.89 3.97 28.10
CA GLU A 139 -6.08 5.18 28.23
C GLU A 139 -6.60 6.38 27.40
N ASN A 140 -7.66 6.23 26.59
CA ASN A 140 -8.24 7.28 25.72
C ASN A 140 -7.16 8.08 24.97
N LEU A 141 -6.25 7.39 24.30
CA LEU A 141 -5.21 8.05 23.51
C LEU A 141 -5.87 8.73 22.30
N THR A 142 -5.66 10.04 22.21
CA THR A 142 -6.04 10.84 21.05
C THR A 142 -4.80 11.02 20.20
N TYR A 143 -4.86 10.57 18.95
CA TYR A 143 -3.82 10.81 17.97
C TYR A 143 -4.39 11.59 16.80
N SER A 144 -3.49 12.21 16.06
CA SER A 144 -3.86 13.08 14.96
C SER A 144 -2.82 13.01 13.88
N HIS A 145 -3.28 12.94 12.64
CA HIS A 145 -2.42 12.72 11.48
C HIS A 145 -2.97 13.47 10.26
N ASP A 146 -2.09 13.68 9.30
CA ASP A 146 -2.44 14.25 8.00
C ASP A 146 -2.84 13.13 7.05
N VAL A 147 -4.05 13.23 6.49
CA VAL A 147 -4.50 12.37 5.40
C VAL A 147 -4.29 13.09 4.09
N TRP A 148 -3.72 12.39 3.11
CA TRP A 148 -3.42 12.93 1.80
C TRP A 148 -4.06 12.10 0.70
N ALA A 149 -4.46 12.76 -0.38
CA ALA A 149 -4.82 12.08 -1.62
C ALA A 149 -4.34 12.84 -2.87
N PHE A 150 -3.93 12.10 -3.89
CA PHE A 150 -3.46 12.65 -5.16
C PHE A 150 -4.08 11.91 -6.33
N ILE A 151 -4.46 12.66 -7.36
CA ILE A 151 -4.73 12.09 -8.68
C ILE A 151 -3.55 12.46 -9.56
N ALA A 152 -2.93 11.46 -10.16
CA ALA A 152 -1.80 11.64 -11.06
C ALA A 152 -1.97 10.82 -12.34
N SER A 153 -1.27 11.22 -13.40
CA SER A 153 -1.20 10.47 -14.65
C SER A 153 0.23 10.00 -14.92
N ASP A 154 0.40 8.75 -15.34
CA ASP A 154 1.70 8.27 -15.80
C ASP A 154 2.06 8.79 -17.21
N GLU A 155 3.26 8.45 -17.69
CA GLU A 155 3.74 8.83 -19.03
C GLU A 155 2.88 8.25 -20.18
N GLN A 156 2.03 7.26 -19.90
CA GLN A 156 1.09 6.66 -20.86
C GLN A 156 -0.31 7.28 -20.78
N GLY A 157 -0.52 8.26 -19.89
CA GLY A 157 -1.82 8.89 -19.66
C GLY A 157 -2.78 8.07 -18.79
N LYS A 158 -2.32 7.01 -18.13
CA LYS A 158 -3.14 6.26 -17.17
C LYS A 158 -3.24 7.01 -15.86
N TYR A 159 -4.44 7.02 -15.28
CA TYR A 159 -4.69 7.73 -14.04
C TYR A 159 -4.65 6.82 -12.83
N TYR A 160 -4.11 7.36 -11.75
CA TYR A 160 -3.99 6.69 -10.48
C TYR A 160 -4.41 7.63 -9.35
N LEU A 161 -5.18 7.10 -8.41
CA LEU A 161 -5.47 7.70 -7.12
C LEU A 161 -4.50 7.14 -6.09
N TYR A 162 -3.78 8.04 -5.42
CA TYR A 162 -2.90 7.75 -4.30
C TYR A 162 -3.58 8.25 -3.04
N ILE A 163 -3.60 7.44 -1.99
CA ILE A 163 -4.11 7.83 -0.67
C ILE A 163 -3.09 7.40 0.37
N ALA A 164 -2.79 8.28 1.32
CA ALA A 164 -2.17 7.91 2.59
C ALA A 164 -3.04 8.42 3.74
N TYR A 165 -3.40 7.50 4.62
CA TYR A 165 -4.20 7.72 5.82
C TYR A 165 -3.36 7.39 7.05
#